data_AF-A0A1C6R670-F1
#
_entry.id   AF-A0A1C6R670-F1
#
_cell.length_a   1.000
_cell.length_b   1.000
_cell.length_c   1.000
_cell.angle_alpha   90.00
_cell.angle_beta   90.00
_cell.angle_gamma   90.00
#
_symmetry.space_group_name_H-M   'P 1'
#
loop_
_entity.id
_entity.type
_entity.pdbx_description
1 polymer ?
#
loop_
_entity_poly.entity_id
_entity_poly.type
_entity_poly.pdbx_seq_one_letter_code
_entity_poly.pdbx_strand_id
1 'polypeptide(L)'
;MVSSGEPRRLFTLSFALDDRLLGTVHVYPQDEAFAPAWRRLPRPRGKDAVQPIASLQTAARAVTGERLVFTNPDRPARTGRCAGRSVIVTPGALDGAVMRTLMREWETRLDGHEGRDTLSVLLLLSDEGAPAAQFAAAPRRHGTDHRSPLGVQGGRGAAGEHAGRPSHLDSEGDLLAWQAPLVHERTWIDEESGKRRRIAGYAMERIHIEVEPAPGGKTLIAHLSARISRVATHYKGIRNVLLCHPVNPDIILKAPITTRWEKGPDGIMQPRGVRYRGATAQIVEACGVGRLP
;
A
#
# COMPACT_ATOMS: atom_id res chain seq x y z
N MET A 1 14.16 -42.55 12.63
CA MET A 1 14.47 -41.38 13.48
C MET A 1 14.09 -40.13 12.70
N VAL A 2 12.83 -39.71 12.83
CA VAL A 2 12.31 -38.48 12.22
C VAL A 2 12.49 -37.42 13.30
N SER A 3 13.42 -36.48 13.10
CA SER A 3 13.45 -35.27 13.93
C SER A 3 12.15 -34.54 13.65
N SER A 4 11.23 -34.61 14.62
CA SER A 4 10.01 -33.83 14.66
C SER A 4 10.40 -32.36 14.79
N GLY A 5 10.65 -31.71 13.65
CA GLY A 5 10.84 -30.27 13.59
C GLY A 5 9.65 -29.61 14.25
N GLU A 6 9.92 -28.81 15.28
CA GLU A 6 8.90 -28.03 15.96
C GLU A 6 8.03 -27.31 14.92
N PRO A 7 6.70 -27.26 15.10
CA PRO A 7 5.85 -26.46 14.24
C PRO A 7 6.37 -25.03 14.27
N ARG A 8 6.89 -24.53 13.12
CA ARG A 8 7.30 -23.14 12.94
C ARG A 8 6.10 -22.25 13.26
N ARG A 9 6.03 -21.77 14.50
CA ARG A 9 5.00 -20.82 14.93
C ARG A 9 5.21 -19.53 14.15
N LEU A 10 4.17 -19.07 13.46
CA LEU A 10 4.13 -17.73 12.89
C LEU A 10 4.03 -16.77 14.07
N PHE A 11 5.17 -16.21 14.49
CA PHE A 11 5.21 -15.23 15.55
C PHE A 11 4.89 -13.84 14.97
N THR A 12 3.94 -13.15 15.60
CA THR A 12 3.88 -11.68 15.48
C THR A 12 4.94 -11.13 16.42
N LEU A 13 5.97 -10.48 15.88
CA LEU A 13 6.93 -9.74 16.68
C LEU A 13 6.31 -8.38 17.01
N SER A 14 6.28 -8.01 18.30
CA SER A 14 5.76 -6.72 18.75
C SER A 14 6.82 -6.00 19.57
N PHE A 15 7.11 -4.74 19.23
CA PHE A 15 8.06 -3.93 19.98
C PHE A 15 7.67 -2.45 19.97
N ALA A 16 8.11 -1.73 20.99
CA ALA A 16 7.90 -0.29 21.07
C ALA A 16 8.76 0.43 20.03
N LEU A 17 8.15 1.37 19.31
CA LEU A 17 8.86 2.29 18.45
C LEU A 17 9.44 3.42 19.30
N ASP A 18 10.75 3.60 19.22
CA ASP A 18 11.46 4.74 19.77
C ASP A 18 11.66 5.84 18.70
N ASP A 19 12.17 6.99 19.12
CA ASP A 19 12.39 8.13 18.23
C ASP A 19 13.36 7.82 17.07
N ARG A 20 14.24 6.82 17.22
CA ARG A 20 15.18 6.41 16.17
C ARG A 20 14.45 5.66 15.04
N LEU A 21 13.48 4.84 15.40
CA LEU A 21 12.64 4.09 14.46
C LEU A 21 11.51 4.92 13.87
N LEU A 22 11.12 6.01 14.55
CA LEU A 22 10.02 6.88 14.15
C LEU A 22 10.38 7.91 13.09
N GLY A 23 11.66 8.24 12.92
CA GLY A 23 12.20 9.13 11.89
C GLY A 23 11.56 10.52 11.77
N THR A 24 11.81 11.20 10.64
CA THR A 24 11.25 12.52 10.30
C THR A 24 10.02 12.38 9.43
N VAL A 25 8.91 13.01 9.80
CA VAL A 25 7.71 13.07 8.95
C VAL A 25 7.50 14.48 8.44
N HIS A 26 6.99 14.58 7.22
CA HIS A 26 6.52 15.83 6.66
C HIS A 26 5.00 15.87 6.84
N VAL A 27 4.52 16.95 7.44
CA VAL A 27 3.10 17.19 7.68
C VAL A 27 2.65 18.39 6.88
N TYR A 28 1.63 18.21 6.06
CA TYR A 28 1.06 19.25 5.22
C TYR A 28 -0.38 19.52 5.67
N PRO A 29 -0.60 20.48 6.58
CA PRO A 29 -1.93 20.84 7.02
C PRO A 29 -2.67 21.59 5.91
N GLN A 30 -3.88 21.13 5.59
CA GLN A 30 -4.72 21.72 4.55
C GLN A 30 -5.58 22.85 5.13
N ASP A 31 -5.91 23.84 4.31
CA ASP A 31 -6.75 24.96 4.71
C ASP A 31 -8.19 24.58 4.99
N GLU A 32 -8.90 25.47 5.68
CA GLU A 32 -10.31 25.28 6.06
C GLU A 32 -11.21 25.07 4.84
N ALA A 33 -10.85 25.60 3.67
CA ALA A 33 -11.57 25.41 2.42
C ALA A 33 -11.51 23.97 1.90
N PHE A 34 -10.50 23.19 2.30
CA PHE A 34 -10.29 21.83 1.80
C PHE A 34 -11.41 20.87 2.24
N ALA A 35 -11.81 20.89 3.51
CA ALA A 35 -12.82 19.97 4.03
C ALA A 35 -14.22 20.15 3.41
N PRO A 36 -14.74 21.38 3.22
CA PRO A 36 -15.94 21.64 2.42
C PRO A 36 -15.83 21.13 0.99
N ALA A 37 -14.69 21.34 0.32
CA ALA A 37 -14.47 20.85 -1.05
C ALA A 37 -14.49 19.31 -1.10
N TRP A 38 -13.82 18.65 -0.15
CA TRP A 38 -13.86 17.20 0.01
C TRP A 38 -15.29 16.66 0.16
N ARG A 39 -16.13 17.34 0.95
CA ARG A 39 -17.53 16.93 1.17
C ARG A 39 -18.39 16.99 -0.08
N ARG A 40 -18.01 17.79 -1.07
CA ARG A 40 -18.73 17.92 -2.36
C ARG A 40 -18.39 16.80 -3.34
N LEU A 41 -17.32 16.04 -3.08
CA LEU A 41 -16.98 14.90 -3.92
C LEU A 41 -18.09 13.85 -3.90
N PRO A 42 -18.28 13.11 -5.01
CA PRO A 42 -19.19 11.99 -5.05
C PRO A 42 -18.89 10.98 -3.92
N ARG A 43 -19.93 10.59 -3.20
CA ARG A 43 -19.80 9.57 -2.15
C ARG A 43 -19.95 8.18 -2.76
N PRO A 44 -19.13 7.20 -2.33
CA PRO A 44 -19.25 5.84 -2.81
C PRO A 44 -20.65 5.30 -2.50
N ARG A 45 -21.30 4.67 -3.50
CA ARG A 45 -22.61 4.04 -3.33
C ARG A 45 -22.41 2.54 -3.11
N GLY A 46 -22.94 2.01 -2.00
CA GLY A 46 -22.90 0.58 -1.67
C GLY A 46 -21.91 0.22 -0.56
N LYS A 47 -22.12 -0.95 0.06
CA LYS A 47 -21.33 -1.43 1.21
C LYS A 47 -19.91 -1.85 0.84
N ASP A 48 -19.71 -2.30 -0.40
CA ASP A 48 -18.42 -2.80 -0.89
C ASP A 48 -17.60 -1.73 -1.63
N ALA A 49 -18.08 -0.49 -1.66
CA ALA A 49 -17.41 0.58 -2.37
C ALA A 49 -16.15 1.03 -1.59
N VAL A 50 -15.01 1.04 -2.29
CA VAL A 50 -13.73 1.44 -1.71
C VAL A 50 -13.83 2.90 -1.23
N GLN A 51 -13.42 3.15 0.01
CA GLN A 51 -13.44 4.50 0.56
C GLN A 51 -12.49 5.41 -0.24
N PRO A 52 -12.88 6.66 -0.56
CA PRO A 52 -12.09 7.55 -1.41
C PRO A 52 -10.67 7.72 -0.87
N ILE A 53 -10.52 7.85 0.45
CA ILE A 53 -9.24 7.97 1.14
C ILE A 53 -8.31 6.77 0.85
N ALA A 54 -8.83 5.54 0.97
CA ALA A 54 -8.02 4.35 0.76
C ALA A 54 -7.50 4.26 -0.70
N SER A 55 -8.36 4.63 -1.66
CA SER A 55 -7.97 4.68 -3.08
C SER A 55 -6.92 5.76 -3.35
N LEU A 56 -7.06 6.95 -2.75
CA LEU A 56 -6.11 8.04 -2.87
C LEU A 56 -4.74 7.69 -2.27
N GLN A 57 -4.71 7.09 -1.08
CA GLN A 57 -3.46 6.66 -0.43
C GLN A 57 -2.71 5.60 -1.25
N THR A 58 -3.44 4.66 -1.84
CA THR A 58 -2.86 3.63 -2.72
C THR A 58 -2.28 4.27 -3.98
N ALA A 59 -3.02 5.19 -4.61
CA ALA A 59 -2.54 5.94 -5.78
C ALA A 59 -1.34 6.81 -5.45
N ALA A 60 -1.39 7.54 -4.34
CA ALA A 60 -0.31 8.41 -3.89
C ALA A 60 0.99 7.62 -3.73
N ARG A 61 0.95 6.49 -3.02
CA ARG A 61 2.13 5.63 -2.89
C ARG A 61 2.63 5.10 -4.22
N ALA A 62 1.71 4.72 -5.09
CA ALA A 62 2.05 4.22 -6.41
C ALA A 62 2.67 5.28 -7.32
N VAL A 63 2.59 6.58 -7.00
CA VAL A 63 3.11 7.67 -7.82
C VAL A 63 4.33 8.33 -7.19
N THR A 64 4.27 8.61 -5.89
CA THR A 64 5.35 9.29 -5.17
C THR A 64 6.40 8.32 -4.64
N GLY A 65 6.02 7.05 -4.52
CA GLY A 65 6.79 6.05 -3.80
C GLY A 65 6.80 6.24 -2.28
N GLU A 66 6.06 7.21 -1.76
CA GLU A 66 5.99 7.46 -0.34
C GLU A 66 4.69 6.95 0.26
N ARG A 67 4.77 6.47 1.50
CA ARG A 67 3.57 6.10 2.24
C ARG A 67 2.84 7.37 2.66
N LEU A 68 1.73 7.66 1.97
CA LEU A 68 0.88 8.78 2.29
C LEU A 68 -0.21 8.40 3.30
N VAL A 69 -0.35 9.20 4.35
CA VAL A 69 -1.54 9.21 5.20
C VAL A 69 -2.33 10.48 4.98
N PHE A 70 -3.60 10.29 4.64
CA PHE A 70 -4.55 11.35 4.46
C PHE A 70 -5.57 11.27 5.59
N THR A 71 -5.62 12.26 6.48
CA THR A 71 -6.62 12.24 7.55
C THR A 71 -7.98 12.59 6.99
N ASN A 72 -9.02 11.92 7.52
CA ASN A 72 -10.39 12.13 7.06
C ASN A 72 -10.81 13.59 7.28
N PRO A 73 -11.10 14.38 6.23
CA PRO A 73 -11.51 15.78 6.37
C PRO A 73 -12.84 15.95 7.10
N ASP A 74 -13.68 14.90 7.15
CA ASP A 74 -14.94 14.90 7.91
C ASP A 74 -14.71 14.65 9.41
N ARG A 75 -13.51 14.22 9.81
CA ARG A 75 -13.14 13.91 11.19
C ARG A 75 -11.72 14.40 11.47
N PRO A 76 -11.47 15.72 11.42
CA PRO A 76 -10.14 16.27 11.69
C PRO A 76 -9.73 15.98 13.13
N ALA A 77 -8.42 16.07 13.39
CA ALA A 77 -7.90 15.97 14.74
C ALA A 77 -8.56 17.04 15.63
N ARG A 78 -8.94 16.67 16.86
CA ARG A 78 -9.57 17.61 17.81
C ARG A 78 -8.56 18.42 18.63
N THR A 79 -7.30 17.98 18.64
CA THR A 79 -6.25 18.50 19.51
C THR A 79 -4.91 18.53 18.76
N GLY A 80 -3.94 19.26 19.31
CA GLY A 80 -2.60 19.41 18.73
C GLY A 80 -2.49 20.58 17.75
N ARG A 81 -1.30 20.74 17.16
CA ARG A 81 -0.98 21.88 16.26
C ARG A 81 -1.83 21.92 14.99
N CYS A 82 -2.37 20.79 14.57
CA CYS A 82 -3.20 20.67 13.37
C CYS A 82 -4.69 20.46 13.69
N ALA A 83 -5.13 20.85 14.89
CA ALA A 83 -6.53 20.71 15.30
C ALA A 83 -7.49 21.38 14.30
N GLY A 84 -8.58 20.71 13.99
CA GLY A 84 -9.60 21.19 13.05
C GLY A 84 -9.24 21.07 11.56
N ARG A 85 -7.99 20.73 11.22
CA ARG A 85 -7.51 20.65 9.83
C ARG A 85 -7.38 19.20 9.36
N SER A 86 -7.60 18.99 8.06
CA SER A 86 -7.12 17.78 7.38
C SER A 86 -5.62 17.90 7.18
N VAL A 87 -4.90 16.78 7.25
CA VAL A 87 -3.45 16.74 7.11
C VAL A 87 -3.04 15.61 6.16
N ILE A 88 -2.02 15.90 5.37
CA ILE A 88 -1.28 14.90 4.61
C ILE A 88 0.01 14.63 5.38
N VAL A 89 0.30 13.37 5.66
CA VAL A 89 1.50 12.94 6.37
C VAL A 89 2.27 11.96 5.50
N THR A 90 3.57 12.15 5.38
CA THR A 90 4.44 11.31 4.55
C THR A 90 5.84 11.24 5.17
N PRO A 91 6.57 10.13 4.97
CA PRO A 91 7.95 9.98 5.44
C PRO A 91 8.97 10.87 4.71
N GLY A 92 8.62 11.42 3.54
CA GLY A 92 9.52 12.26 2.74
C GLY A 92 8.79 13.46 2.12
N ALA A 93 9.56 14.44 1.66
CA ALA A 93 9.03 15.64 1.01
C ALA A 93 8.24 15.26 -0.26
N LEU A 94 7.15 15.99 -0.52
CA LEU A 94 6.32 15.75 -1.71
C LEU A 94 6.62 16.77 -2.80
N ASP A 95 6.74 16.28 -4.04
CA ASP A 95 6.69 17.15 -5.21
C ASP A 95 5.25 17.69 -5.38
N GLY A 96 5.09 19.00 -5.28
CA GLY A 96 3.79 19.64 -5.36
C GLY A 96 3.12 19.57 -6.74
N ALA A 97 3.89 19.55 -7.82
CA ALA A 97 3.34 19.38 -9.17
C ALA A 97 2.82 17.95 -9.37
N VAL A 98 3.58 16.96 -8.89
CA VAL A 98 3.17 15.55 -8.93
C VAL A 98 1.92 15.33 -8.08
N MET A 99 1.88 15.85 -6.86
CA MET A 99 0.71 15.70 -5.97
C MET A 99 -0.55 16.37 -6.49
N ARG A 100 -0.43 17.55 -7.12
CA ARG A 100 -1.58 18.21 -7.77
C ARG A 100 -2.10 17.39 -8.95
N THR A 101 -1.20 16.90 -9.80
CA THR A 101 -1.57 16.02 -10.93
C THR A 101 -2.25 14.75 -10.43
N LEU A 102 -1.67 14.09 -9.42
CA LEU A 102 -2.24 12.92 -8.78
C LEU A 102 -3.65 13.17 -8.26
N MET A 103 -3.85 14.24 -7.49
CA MET A 103 -5.16 14.56 -6.92
C MET A 103 -6.20 14.79 -8.01
N ARG A 104 -5.85 15.57 -9.04
CA ARG A 104 -6.73 15.84 -10.18
C ARG A 104 -7.11 14.56 -10.91
N GLU A 105 -6.14 13.70 -11.21
CA GLU A 105 -6.37 12.43 -11.89
C GLU A 105 -7.18 11.46 -11.00
N TRP A 106 -6.93 11.45 -9.69
CA TRP A 106 -7.72 10.64 -8.77
C TRP A 106 -9.19 11.10 -8.72
N GLU A 107 -9.45 12.41 -8.64
CA GLU A 107 -10.81 12.97 -8.62
C GLU A 107 -11.62 12.57 -9.86
N THR A 108 -11.03 12.65 -11.06
CA THR A 108 -11.72 12.29 -12.32
C THR A 108 -12.13 10.83 -12.41
N ARG A 109 -11.57 9.97 -11.56
CA ARG A 109 -11.85 8.53 -11.51
C ARG A 109 -12.86 8.15 -10.43
N LEU A 110 -13.35 9.12 -9.65
CA LEU A 110 -14.45 8.89 -8.72
C LEU A 110 -15.76 8.70 -9.48
N ASP A 111 -16.53 7.69 -9.11
CA ASP A 111 -17.83 7.41 -9.73
C ASP A 111 -18.80 8.57 -9.50
N GLY A 112 -19.42 9.06 -10.57
CA GLY A 112 -20.30 10.23 -10.54
C GLY A 112 -19.57 11.58 -10.45
N HIS A 113 -18.26 11.63 -10.66
CA HIS A 113 -17.52 12.90 -10.70
C HIS A 113 -17.73 13.63 -12.03
N GLU A 114 -17.99 14.94 -11.97
CA GLU A 114 -18.29 15.77 -13.14
C GLU A 114 -17.02 16.31 -13.86
N GLY A 115 -15.83 15.82 -13.48
CA GLY A 115 -14.56 16.23 -14.09
C GLY A 115 -14.06 17.62 -13.69
N ARG A 116 -14.62 18.22 -12.64
CA ARG A 116 -14.18 19.53 -12.12
C ARG A 116 -12.97 19.38 -11.20
N ASP A 117 -11.95 20.19 -11.39
CA ASP A 117 -10.79 20.24 -10.49
C ASP A 117 -11.18 20.91 -9.16
N THR A 118 -11.32 20.10 -8.11
CA THR A 118 -11.96 20.52 -6.86
C THR A 118 -10.96 20.60 -5.71
N LEU A 119 -10.09 19.62 -5.53
CA LEU A 119 -9.13 19.59 -4.41
C LEU A 119 -7.71 19.93 -4.84
N SER A 120 -7.31 19.64 -6.08
CA SER A 120 -5.91 19.81 -6.48
C SER A 120 -5.44 21.27 -6.36
N VAL A 121 -6.33 22.22 -6.67
CA VAL A 121 -6.08 23.67 -6.52
C VAL A 121 -6.03 24.15 -5.07
N LEU A 122 -6.56 23.36 -4.13
CA LEU A 122 -6.59 23.67 -2.69
C LEU A 122 -5.47 22.97 -1.92
N LEU A 123 -4.63 22.18 -2.59
CA LEU A 123 -3.54 21.47 -1.94
C LEU A 123 -2.48 22.46 -1.44
N LEU A 124 -2.36 22.54 -0.12
CA LEU A 124 -1.23 23.18 0.52
C LEU A 124 -0.12 22.16 0.75
N LEU A 125 1.02 22.42 0.12
CA LEU A 125 2.21 21.57 0.20
C LEU A 125 3.44 22.36 0.68
N SER A 126 3.20 23.42 1.46
CA SER A 126 4.25 24.15 2.17
C SER A 126 4.83 23.22 3.24
N ASP A 127 6.12 22.93 3.14
CA ASP A 127 6.80 21.91 3.94
C ASP A 127 6.92 22.32 5.42
N GLU A 128 6.24 21.58 6.30
CA GLU A 128 6.51 21.57 7.75
C GLU A 128 7.10 20.19 8.13
N GLY A 129 8.36 19.96 7.76
CA GLY A 129 9.11 18.79 8.21
C GLY A 129 9.42 18.86 9.70
N ALA A 130 9.06 17.83 10.46
CA ALA A 130 9.42 17.73 11.88
C ALA A 130 9.53 16.26 12.34
N PRO A 131 10.31 15.97 13.41
CA PRO A 131 10.40 14.63 14.00
C PRO A 131 9.01 14.08 14.35
N ALA A 132 8.74 12.81 13.98
CA ALA A 132 7.42 12.20 14.15
C ALA A 132 6.91 12.17 15.59
N ALA A 133 7.82 12.07 16.57
CA ALA A 133 7.52 12.12 18.00
C ALA A 133 6.75 13.40 18.41
N GLN A 134 6.98 14.51 17.72
CA GLN A 134 6.31 15.79 18.01
C GLN A 134 4.82 15.78 17.67
N PHE A 135 4.37 14.85 16.83
CA PHE A 135 2.97 14.67 16.44
C PHE A 135 2.27 13.52 17.19
N ALA A 136 3.00 12.75 18.00
CA ALA A 136 2.47 11.62 18.76
C ALA A 136 1.65 12.00 20.00
N ALA A 137 1.63 13.28 20.39
CA ALA A 137 1.01 13.74 21.62
C ALA A 137 -0.46 14.17 21.43
N ALA A 138 -1.38 13.21 21.49
CA ALA A 138 -2.76 13.50 21.89
C ALA A 138 -3.37 12.34 22.70
N PRO A 139 -3.80 12.57 23.96
CA PRO A 139 -4.47 11.54 24.74
C PRO A 139 -5.81 11.15 24.11
N ARG A 140 -6.01 9.86 23.82
CA ARG A 140 -7.30 9.32 23.38
C ARG A 140 -8.22 9.16 24.59
N ARG A 141 -9.31 9.94 24.64
CA ARG A 141 -10.50 9.57 25.41
C ARG A 141 -11.53 8.96 24.45
N HIS A 142 -11.87 7.71 24.75
CA HIS A 142 -12.88 6.85 24.14
C HIS A 142 -12.57 6.15 22.83
N GLY A 143 -12.95 4.87 22.83
CA GLY A 143 -12.66 3.89 21.81
C GLY A 143 -13.37 4.22 20.52
N THR A 144 -12.58 4.34 19.48
CA THR A 144 -13.01 4.06 18.11
C THR A 144 -11.74 3.68 17.36
N ASP A 145 -11.76 2.51 16.72
CA ASP A 145 -10.67 1.96 15.91
C ASP A 145 -10.32 2.89 14.76
N HIS A 146 -9.40 3.82 15.02
CA HIS A 146 -8.80 4.65 14.01
C HIS A 146 -7.29 4.48 14.15
N ARG A 147 -6.68 3.75 13.21
CA ARG A 147 -5.22 3.58 13.08
C ARG A 147 -4.55 4.94 13.17
N SER A 148 -3.55 5.06 14.04
CA SER A 148 -2.80 6.31 14.21
C SER A 148 -2.12 6.67 12.88
N PRO A 149 -2.17 7.94 12.43
CA PRO A 149 -1.46 8.39 11.23
C PRO A 149 0.07 8.19 11.31
N LEU A 150 0.60 7.89 12.50
CA LEU A 150 2.02 7.66 12.77
C LEU A 150 2.50 6.23 12.47
N GLY A 151 1.62 5.33 12.05
CA GLY A 151 1.99 3.96 11.67
C GLY A 151 2.78 3.82 10.37
N VAL A 152 3.46 4.88 9.95
CA VAL A 152 3.92 5.14 8.59
C VAL A 152 5.42 4.97 8.43
N GLN A 153 6.23 5.37 9.42
CA GLN A 153 7.70 5.26 9.33
C GLN A 153 8.27 4.05 10.06
N GLY A 154 7.69 3.63 11.19
CA GLY A 154 8.19 2.52 11.99
C GLY A 154 8.37 1.20 11.22
N GLY A 155 7.68 1.04 10.08
CA GLY A 155 7.83 -0.12 9.22
C GLY A 155 9.08 -0.18 8.36
N ARG A 156 9.59 0.96 7.85
CA ARG A 156 10.83 0.97 7.03
C ARG A 156 12.07 0.80 7.91
N GLY A 157 12.14 1.55 9.01
CA GLY A 157 13.29 1.51 9.93
C GLY A 157 13.43 0.16 10.63
N ALA A 158 12.34 -0.37 11.19
CA ALA A 158 12.43 -1.57 12.00
C ALA A 158 12.58 -2.88 11.20
N ALA A 159 12.13 -2.91 9.95
CA ALA A 159 12.29 -4.09 9.11
C ALA A 159 13.59 -4.10 8.29
N GLY A 160 14.14 -2.93 7.97
CA GLY A 160 15.45 -2.81 7.32
C GLY A 160 16.59 -3.40 8.15
N GLU A 161 16.52 -3.29 9.49
CA GLU A 161 17.50 -3.88 10.40
C GLU A 161 17.39 -5.40 10.54
N HIS A 162 16.26 -6.00 10.16
CA HIS A 162 15.97 -7.43 10.42
C HIS A 162 15.99 -8.32 9.16
N ALA A 163 16.09 -7.75 7.96
CA ALA A 163 16.04 -8.52 6.72
C ALA A 163 17.43 -8.69 6.08
N GLY A 164 18.04 -9.87 6.26
CA GLY A 164 19.25 -10.27 5.53
C GLY A 164 19.06 -10.52 4.02
N ARG A 165 17.98 -10.01 3.43
CA ARG A 165 17.61 -10.14 2.01
C ARG A 165 17.04 -8.81 1.49
N PRO A 166 17.32 -8.43 0.22
CA PRO A 166 16.70 -7.26 -0.38
C PRO A 166 15.18 -7.43 -0.40
N SER A 167 14.48 -6.49 0.22
CA SER A 167 13.02 -6.46 0.32
C SER A 167 12.48 -5.17 -0.25
N HIS A 168 11.27 -5.25 -0.82
CA HIS A 168 10.62 -4.14 -1.51
C HIS A 168 9.31 -3.79 -0.82
N LEU A 169 8.95 -2.51 -0.77
CA LEU A 169 7.67 -2.08 -0.20
C LEU A 169 6.58 -2.19 -1.26
N ASP A 170 5.46 -2.84 -0.96
CA ASP A 170 4.33 -2.84 -1.89
C ASP A 170 3.42 -1.61 -1.73
N SER A 171 2.57 -1.39 -2.72
CA SER A 171 1.60 -0.30 -2.73
C SER A 171 0.60 -0.33 -1.55
N GLU A 172 0.48 -1.44 -0.83
CA GLU A 172 -0.39 -1.61 0.35
C GLU A 172 0.36 -1.33 1.68
N GLY A 173 1.65 -1.65 1.75
CA GLY A 173 2.54 -1.38 2.89
C GLY A 173 3.22 -2.59 3.48
N ASP A 174 3.11 -3.72 2.80
CA ASP A 174 3.82 -4.94 3.17
C ASP A 174 5.22 -4.90 2.57
N LEU A 175 6.18 -5.49 3.27
CA LEU A 175 7.51 -5.76 2.70
C LEU A 175 7.48 -7.11 2.01
N LEU A 176 8.00 -7.15 0.79
CA LEU A 176 8.00 -8.31 -0.08
C LEU A 176 9.43 -8.77 -0.35
N ALA A 177 9.68 -10.06 -0.22
CA ALA A 177 10.91 -10.71 -0.69
C ALA A 177 10.89 -10.89 -2.22
N TRP A 178 10.72 -9.78 -2.94
CA TRP A 178 10.43 -9.76 -4.38
C TRP A 178 11.47 -10.50 -5.23
N GLN A 179 12.76 -10.33 -4.91
CA GLN A 179 13.87 -10.89 -5.67
C GLN A 179 14.19 -12.35 -5.32
N ALA A 180 13.50 -12.94 -4.33
CA ALA A 180 13.78 -14.28 -3.83
C ALA A 180 12.49 -15.07 -3.57
N PRO A 181 11.69 -15.38 -4.61
CA PRO A 181 10.50 -16.20 -4.44
C PRO A 181 10.88 -17.61 -3.95
N LEU A 182 10.07 -18.15 -3.05
CA LEU A 182 10.15 -19.54 -2.63
C LEU A 182 9.71 -20.43 -3.78
N VAL A 183 10.52 -21.43 -4.11
CA VAL A 183 10.21 -22.44 -5.12
C VAL A 183 10.12 -23.80 -4.43
N HIS A 184 9.02 -24.52 -4.65
CA HIS A 184 8.87 -25.89 -4.22
C HIS A 184 8.55 -26.77 -5.41
N GLU A 185 9.36 -27.79 -5.64
CA GLU A 185 9.22 -28.70 -6.78
C GLU A 185 8.91 -30.10 -6.31
N ARG A 186 7.92 -30.72 -6.94
CA ARG A 186 7.60 -32.13 -6.74
C ARG A 186 7.74 -32.85 -8.06
N THR A 187 8.47 -33.96 -8.03
CA THR A 187 8.67 -34.84 -9.17
C THR A 187 8.16 -36.22 -8.80
N TRP A 188 7.40 -36.85 -9.70
CA TRP A 188 6.86 -38.20 -9.50
C TRP A 188 6.84 -38.96 -10.82
N ILE A 189 6.72 -40.28 -10.74
CA ILE A 189 6.46 -41.12 -11.91
C ILE A 189 4.94 -41.29 -11.96
N ASP A 190 4.35 -40.91 -13.07
CA ASP A 190 2.93 -41.09 -13.35
C ASP A 190 2.67 -42.58 -13.58
N GLU A 191 1.90 -43.20 -12.70
CA GLU A 191 1.71 -44.66 -12.68
C GLU A 191 1.01 -45.18 -13.94
N GLU A 192 0.14 -44.37 -14.55
CA GLU A 192 -0.63 -44.75 -15.74
C GLU A 192 0.22 -44.63 -17.02
N SER A 193 1.06 -43.60 -17.12
CA SER A 193 1.87 -43.34 -18.31
C SER A 193 3.33 -43.79 -18.20
N GLY A 194 3.79 -44.18 -17.02
CA GLY A 194 5.20 -44.49 -16.72
C GLY A 194 6.15 -43.31 -16.86
N LYS A 195 5.64 -42.10 -17.13
CA LYS A 195 6.44 -40.91 -17.46
C LYS A 195 6.78 -40.12 -16.20
N ARG A 196 8.00 -39.58 -16.15
CA ARG A 196 8.41 -38.64 -15.11
C ARG A 196 7.66 -37.32 -15.27
N ARG A 197 6.85 -36.95 -14.28
CA ARG A 197 6.15 -35.67 -14.19
C ARG A 197 6.83 -34.77 -13.16
N ARG A 198 6.79 -33.46 -13.42
CA ARG A 198 7.31 -32.42 -12.52
C ARG A 198 6.26 -31.31 -12.41
N ILE A 199 6.06 -30.82 -11.19
CA ILE A 199 5.31 -29.59 -10.92
C ILE A 199 6.16 -28.69 -10.02
N ALA A 200 6.16 -27.40 -10.33
CA ALA A 200 6.77 -26.36 -9.51
C ALA A 200 5.67 -25.43 -8.98
N GLY A 201 5.68 -25.18 -7.68
CA GLY A 201 4.89 -24.17 -7.00
C GLY A 201 5.78 -23.02 -6.56
N TYR A 202 5.24 -21.80 -6.64
CA TYR A 202 5.95 -20.59 -6.27
C TYR A 202 5.19 -19.87 -5.15
N ALA A 203 5.92 -19.27 -4.23
CA ALA A 203 5.37 -18.43 -3.18
C ALA A 203 6.31 -17.26 -2.89
N MET A 204 5.79 -16.23 -2.25
CA MET A 204 6.54 -15.05 -1.87
C MET A 204 6.37 -14.81 -0.38
N GLU A 205 7.48 -14.63 0.32
CA GLU A 205 7.50 -14.19 1.71
C GLU A 205 7.12 -12.71 1.77
N ARG A 206 6.28 -12.36 2.73
CA ARG A 206 5.92 -10.98 3.03
C ARG A 206 5.88 -10.72 4.52
N ILE A 207 6.21 -9.51 4.93
CA ILE A 207 6.06 -9.03 6.30
C ILE A 207 4.96 -7.99 6.30
N HIS A 208 3.87 -8.29 7.00
CA HIS A 208 2.81 -7.33 7.26
C HIS A 208 3.18 -6.49 8.47
N ILE A 209 3.05 -5.17 8.35
CA ILE A 209 3.42 -4.23 9.40
C ILE A 209 2.18 -3.44 9.82
N GLU A 210 1.81 -3.59 11.07
CA GLU A 210 0.76 -2.80 11.72
C GLU A 210 1.38 -1.99 12.86
N VAL A 211 0.93 -0.76 13.05
CA VAL A 211 1.43 0.10 14.13
C VAL A 211 0.25 0.71 14.85
N GLU A 212 0.22 0.52 16.16
CA GLU A 212 -0.88 0.92 17.02
C GLU A 212 -0.36 1.65 18.27
N PRO A 213 -1.12 2.60 18.82
CA PRO A 213 -0.77 3.16 20.11
C PRO A 213 -0.98 2.12 21.22
N ALA A 214 0.03 1.97 22.09
CA ALA A 214 -0.09 1.21 23.34
C ALA A 214 -1.22 1.78 24.21
N PRO A 215 -1.76 0.98 25.15
CA PRO A 215 -2.69 1.48 26.17
C PRO A 215 -2.15 2.75 26.84
N GLY A 216 -2.96 3.81 26.86
CA GLY A 216 -2.55 5.13 27.36
C GLY A 216 -1.96 6.08 26.31
N GLY A 217 -1.72 5.63 25.07
CA GLY A 217 -1.48 6.47 23.90
C GLY A 217 -0.12 7.17 23.82
N LYS A 218 0.79 6.91 24.77
CA LYS A 218 2.11 7.57 24.83
C LYS A 218 3.21 6.87 24.03
N THR A 219 3.01 5.60 23.72
CA THR A 219 4.00 4.76 23.03
C THR A 219 3.34 4.12 21.82
N LEU A 220 4.03 4.05 20.70
CA LEU A 220 3.59 3.31 19.53
C LEU A 220 4.22 1.92 19.55
N ILE A 221 3.44 0.89 19.26
CA ILE A 221 3.90 -0.49 19.12
C ILE A 221 3.81 -0.87 17.65
N ALA A 222 4.91 -1.40 17.09
CA ALA A 222 4.90 -2.03 15.79
C ALA A 222 4.70 -3.53 15.93
N HIS A 223 3.79 -4.09 15.14
CA HIS A 223 3.47 -5.50 15.02
C HIS A 223 3.91 -5.98 13.63
N LEU A 224 4.86 -6.92 13.60
CA LEU A 224 5.39 -7.51 12.38
C LEU A 224 4.90 -8.95 12.30
N SER A 225 4.11 -9.25 11.29
CA SER A 225 3.59 -10.60 11.05
C SER A 225 4.14 -11.14 9.73
N ALA A 226 4.95 -12.19 9.80
CA ALA A 226 5.37 -12.93 8.62
C ALA A 226 4.17 -13.63 7.98
N ARG A 227 4.07 -13.56 6.65
CA ARG A 227 3.05 -14.25 5.85
C ARG A 227 3.68 -14.81 4.58
N ILE A 228 3.05 -15.83 4.01
CA ILE A 228 3.44 -16.39 2.72
C ILE A 228 2.26 -16.23 1.76
N SER A 229 2.52 -15.68 0.58
CA SER A 229 1.52 -15.53 -0.48
C SER A 229 1.87 -16.43 -1.64
N ARG A 230 0.90 -17.21 -2.14
CA ARG A 230 1.10 -18.05 -3.32
C ARG A 230 1.31 -17.17 -4.55
N VAL A 231 2.32 -17.49 -5.35
CA VAL A 231 2.54 -16.88 -6.67
C VAL A 231 1.93 -17.80 -7.71
N ALA A 232 1.09 -17.23 -8.57
CA ALA A 232 0.45 -18.00 -9.62
C ALA A 232 1.43 -18.28 -10.76
N THR A 233 1.39 -19.51 -11.27
CA THR A 233 2.19 -19.96 -12.42
C THR A 233 1.50 -19.69 -13.76
N HIS A 234 0.26 -19.21 -13.75
CA HIS A 234 -0.52 -18.89 -14.94
C HIS A 234 -1.47 -17.73 -14.66
N TYR A 235 -1.91 -17.03 -15.72
CA TYR A 235 -2.82 -15.88 -15.61
C TYR A 235 -4.28 -16.24 -15.32
N LYS A 236 -4.67 -17.52 -15.38
CA LYS A 236 -6.07 -17.93 -15.17
C LYS A 236 -6.50 -17.62 -13.73
N GLY A 237 -7.55 -16.79 -13.61
CA GLY A 237 -8.11 -16.38 -12.31
C GLY A 237 -7.32 -15.27 -11.61
N ILE A 238 -6.27 -14.72 -12.23
CA ILE A 238 -5.46 -13.65 -11.64
C ILE A 238 -6.15 -12.31 -11.77
N ARG A 239 -6.34 -11.65 -10.63
CA ARG A 239 -7.00 -10.35 -10.52
C ARG A 239 -6.04 -9.19 -10.36
N ASN A 240 -4.81 -9.45 -9.91
CA ASN A 240 -3.78 -8.45 -9.66
C ASN A 240 -2.43 -8.95 -10.16
N VAL A 241 -1.62 -8.06 -10.70
CA VAL A 241 -0.20 -8.27 -10.97
C VAL A 241 0.63 -7.39 -10.05
N LEU A 242 1.83 -7.84 -9.74
CA LEU A 242 2.82 -7.07 -9.02
C LEU A 242 3.84 -6.58 -10.04
N LEU A 243 4.13 -5.28 -10.05
CA LEU A 243 4.99 -4.64 -11.05
C LEU A 243 6.06 -3.84 -10.32
N CYS A 244 7.30 -3.89 -10.82
CA CYS A 244 8.32 -2.95 -10.37
C CYS A 244 7.90 -1.54 -10.75
N HIS A 245 7.96 -0.61 -9.81
CA HIS A 245 7.61 0.76 -10.09
C HIS A 245 8.71 1.42 -10.96
N PRO A 246 8.36 1.95 -12.15
CA PRO A 246 9.31 2.38 -13.17
C PRO A 246 10.32 3.46 -12.73
N VAL A 247 9.91 4.35 -11.82
CA VAL A 247 10.76 5.48 -11.33
C VAL A 247 11.32 5.21 -9.91
N ASN A 248 10.78 4.22 -9.20
CA ASN A 248 11.11 3.96 -7.80
C ASN A 248 11.26 2.45 -7.63
N PRO A 249 12.44 1.89 -7.93
CA PRO A 249 12.62 0.45 -8.04
C PRO A 249 12.42 -0.30 -6.71
N ASP A 250 12.41 0.41 -5.58
CA ASP A 250 12.21 -0.16 -4.24
C ASP A 250 10.73 -0.45 -3.92
N ILE A 251 9.84 -0.16 -4.88
CA ILE A 251 8.40 -0.23 -4.71
C ILE A 251 7.76 -1.15 -5.72
N ILE A 252 6.90 -2.04 -5.21
CA ILE A 252 6.11 -2.96 -6.01
C ILE A 252 4.66 -2.48 -6.07
N LEU A 253 4.23 -2.12 -7.27
CA LEU A 253 2.84 -1.75 -7.55
C LEU A 253 1.98 -3.01 -7.67
N LYS A 254 0.95 -3.12 -6.84
CA LYS A 254 -0.11 -4.12 -6.99
C LYS A 254 -1.22 -3.57 -7.87
N ALA A 255 -1.16 -3.89 -9.16
CA ALA A 255 -2.09 -3.39 -10.17
C ALA A 255 -3.22 -4.40 -10.45
N PRO A 256 -4.50 -4.02 -10.28
CA PRO A 256 -5.61 -4.88 -10.69
C PRO A 256 -5.72 -4.96 -12.21
N ILE A 257 -5.86 -6.18 -12.72
CA ILE A 257 -5.87 -6.49 -14.15
C ILE A 257 -7.12 -7.24 -14.59
N THR A 258 -7.40 -7.17 -15.89
CA THR A 258 -8.32 -8.06 -16.60
C THR A 258 -7.57 -8.71 -17.75
N THR A 259 -7.57 -10.04 -17.77
CA THR A 259 -6.94 -10.83 -18.84
C THR A 259 -7.97 -11.14 -19.91
N ARG A 260 -7.70 -10.71 -21.15
CA ARG A 260 -8.43 -11.17 -22.33
C ARG A 260 -7.83 -12.48 -22.79
N TRP A 261 -8.66 -13.49 -22.95
CA TRP A 261 -8.24 -14.81 -23.41
C TRP A 261 -8.56 -15.01 -24.88
N GLU A 262 -7.75 -15.81 -25.55
CA GLU A 262 -8.03 -16.33 -26.87
C GLU A 262 -7.66 -17.81 -26.96
N LYS A 263 -8.27 -18.51 -27.92
CA LYS A 263 -7.95 -19.91 -28.17
C LYS A 263 -6.71 -19.95 -29.07
N GLY A 264 -5.63 -20.53 -28.56
CA GLY A 264 -4.39 -20.69 -29.30
C GLY A 264 -4.47 -21.75 -30.40
N PRO A 265 -3.41 -21.89 -31.21
CA PRO A 265 -3.32 -22.87 -32.29
C PRO A 265 -3.59 -24.30 -31.82
N ASP A 266 -3.13 -24.63 -30.61
CA ASP A 266 -3.26 -25.97 -30.00
C ASP A 266 -4.62 -26.18 -29.30
N GLY A 267 -5.56 -25.25 -29.47
CA GLY A 267 -6.87 -25.27 -28.83
C GLY A 267 -6.87 -24.87 -27.35
N ILE A 268 -5.70 -24.59 -26.77
CA ILE A 268 -5.52 -24.16 -25.38
C ILE A 268 -5.79 -22.66 -25.25
N MET A 269 -6.49 -22.25 -24.18
CA MET A 269 -6.74 -20.84 -23.89
C MET A 269 -5.45 -20.16 -23.42
N GLN A 270 -5.06 -19.10 -24.12
CA GLN A 270 -3.88 -18.30 -23.82
C GLN A 270 -4.25 -16.82 -23.65
N PRO A 271 -3.49 -16.06 -22.83
CA PRO A 271 -3.75 -14.65 -22.64
C PRO A 271 -3.42 -13.87 -23.92
N ARG A 272 -4.43 -13.29 -24.57
CA ARG A 272 -4.29 -12.39 -25.72
C ARG A 272 -3.75 -11.02 -25.31
N GLY A 273 -4.11 -10.58 -24.12
CA GLY A 273 -3.70 -9.28 -23.61
C GLY A 273 -4.17 -9.06 -22.18
N VAL A 274 -3.44 -8.21 -21.46
CA VAL A 274 -3.73 -7.80 -20.10
C VAL A 274 -4.08 -6.32 -20.13
N ARG A 275 -5.18 -5.93 -19.47
CA ARG A 275 -5.58 -4.53 -19.31
C ARG A 275 -5.64 -4.17 -17.85
N TYR A 276 -5.11 -3.02 -17.48
CA TYR A 276 -5.29 -2.47 -16.15
C TYR A 276 -6.74 -2.01 -15.96
N ARG A 277 -7.37 -2.46 -14.86
CA ARG A 277 -8.76 -2.12 -14.54
C ARG A 277 -8.86 -1.02 -13.48
N GLY A 278 -7.81 -0.82 -12.69
CA GLY A 278 -7.85 0.05 -11.52
C GLY A 278 -7.46 1.49 -11.83
N ALA A 279 -8.15 2.41 -11.14
CA ALA A 279 -7.82 3.83 -11.13
C ALA A 279 -6.34 4.07 -10.85
N THR A 280 -5.74 3.34 -9.90
CA THR A 280 -4.32 3.47 -9.53
C THR A 280 -3.37 3.35 -10.71
N ALA A 281 -3.47 2.29 -11.53
CA ALA A 281 -2.58 2.10 -12.67
C ALA A 281 -2.71 3.22 -13.70
N GLN A 282 -3.94 3.64 -13.99
CA GLN A 282 -4.22 4.77 -14.88
C GLN A 282 -3.74 6.11 -14.32
N ILE A 283 -3.76 6.30 -12.99
CA ILE A 283 -3.23 7.50 -12.32
C ILE A 283 -1.70 7.51 -12.45
N VAL A 284 -1.04 6.37 -12.25
CA VAL A 284 0.42 6.23 -12.42
C VAL A 284 0.85 6.62 -13.83
N GLU A 285 0.17 6.12 -14.86
CA GLU A 285 0.42 6.48 -16.24
C GLU A 285 0.18 7.99 -16.49
N ALA A 286 -0.92 8.53 -15.99
CA ALA A 286 -1.27 9.94 -16.17
C ALA A 286 -0.33 10.91 -15.41
N CYS A 287 0.26 10.47 -14.31
CA CYS A 287 1.26 11.24 -13.57
C CYS A 287 2.65 11.20 -14.23
N GLY A 288 2.81 10.56 -15.39
CA GLY A 288 4.06 10.54 -16.14
C GLY A 288 5.15 9.67 -15.50
N VAL A 289 4.78 8.80 -14.56
CA VAL A 289 5.72 7.97 -13.79
C VAL A 289 6.31 6.84 -14.64
N GLY A 290 5.91 6.72 -15.92
CA GLY A 290 6.36 5.70 -16.86
C GLY A 290 5.19 4.87 -17.38
N ARG A 291 5.31 4.33 -18.59
CA ARG A 291 4.30 3.40 -19.11
C ARG A 291 4.40 2.10 -18.32
N LEU A 292 3.28 1.63 -17.78
CA LEU A 292 3.22 0.30 -17.21
C LEU A 292 3.35 -0.73 -18.37
N PRO A 293 4.11 -1.82 -18.17
CA PRO A 293 4.34 -2.83 -19.20
C PRO A 293 3.07 -3.59 -19.61
#